data_AF-A0A6G6YJG7-F1
#
_entry.id   AF-A0A6G6YJG7-F1
#
_cell.length_a   1.000
_cell.length_b   1.000
_cell.length_c   1.000
_cell.angle_alpha   90.00
_cell.angle_beta   90.00
_cell.angle_gamma   90.00
#
_symmetry.space_group_name_H-M   'P 1'
#
loop_
_entity.id
_entity.type
_entity.pdbx_description
1 polymer ?
#
loop_
_entity_poly.entity_id
_entity_poly.type
_entity_poly.pdbx_seq_one_letter_code
_entity_poly.pdbx_strand_id
1 'polypeptide(L)'
;MKFQREIFRYKVAVGIVFKKLRTDLLIEGKPMTQQYLNNDISEKYNKSWNSAREETLPNTTLENLYLISNYFNINIDYFFQLVQNVTNKEVDDAIKGKSRLNNLYKNL
;
A
#
# COMPACT_ATOMS: atom_id res chain seq x y z
N MET A 1 11.26 16.84 11.96
CA MET A 1 10.21 16.02 12.58
C MET A 1 8.82 16.20 11.92
N LYS A 2 8.15 17.36 11.99
CA LYS A 2 6.77 17.51 11.42
C LYS A 2 6.64 17.04 9.95
N PHE A 3 7.49 17.54 9.06
CA PHE A 3 7.48 17.14 7.64
C PHE A 3 7.75 15.64 7.43
N GLN A 4 8.69 15.06 8.19
CA GLN A 4 8.99 13.63 8.12
C GLN A 4 7.81 12.77 8.59
N ARG A 5 7.10 13.21 9.64
CA ARG A 5 5.87 12.57 10.10
C ARG A 5 4.76 12.66 9.06
N GLU A 6 4.60 13.80 8.39
CA GLU A 6 3.61 13.97 7.31
C GLU A 6 3.92 13.04 6.13
N ILE A 7 5.18 12.98 5.68
CA ILE A 7 5.61 12.02 4.65
C ILE A 7 5.32 10.58 5.10
N PHE A 8 5.64 10.23 6.34
CA PHE A 8 5.39 8.89 6.85
C PHE A 8 3.90 8.53 6.84
N ARG A 9 3.04 9.46 7.28
CA ARG A 9 1.58 9.28 7.23
C ARG A 9 1.09 9.10 5.80
N TYR A 10 1.61 9.88 4.86
CA TYR A 10 1.27 9.76 3.44
C TYR A 10 1.67 8.38 2.88
N LYS A 11 2.87 7.89 3.23
CA LYS A 11 3.29 6.53 2.88
C LYS A 11 2.32 5.50 3.45
N VAL A 12 1.93 5.61 4.73
CA VAL A 12 0.94 4.70 5.33
C VAL A 12 -0.39 4.72 4.57
N ALA A 13 -0.87 5.90 4.14
CA ALA A 13 -2.08 6.02 3.32
C ALA A 13 -1.96 5.25 1.98
N VAL A 14 -0.80 5.36 1.29
CA VAL A 14 -0.51 4.54 0.09
C VAL A 14 -0.62 3.04 0.39
N GLY A 15 -0.04 2.58 1.49
CA GLY A 15 -0.13 1.18 1.91
C GLY A 15 -1.57 0.72 2.22
N ILE A 16 -2.40 1.60 2.77
CA ILE A 16 -3.84 1.33 2.98
C ILE A 16 -4.54 1.14 1.64
N VAL A 17 -4.30 2.03 0.66
CA VAL A 17 -4.91 1.92 -0.68
C VAL A 17 -4.47 0.63 -1.39
N PHE A 18 -3.18 0.28 -1.35
CA PHE A 18 -2.69 -1.00 -1.90
C PHE A 18 -3.41 -2.20 -1.30
N LYS A 19 -3.61 -2.19 0.02
CA LYS A 19 -4.36 -3.24 0.71
C LYS A 19 -5.82 -3.29 0.26
N LYS A 20 -6.51 -2.15 0.18
CA LYS A 20 -7.91 -2.07 -0.27
C LYS A 20 -8.07 -2.63 -1.68
N LEU A 21 -7.30 -2.11 -2.65
CA LEU A 21 -7.32 -2.58 -4.04
C LEU A 21 -7.13 -4.10 -4.14
N ARG A 22 -6.19 -4.65 -3.36
CA ARG A 22 -5.98 -6.10 -3.28
C ARG A 22 -7.21 -6.83 -2.70
N THR A 23 -7.71 -6.42 -1.55
CA THR A 23 -8.78 -7.16 -0.86
C THR A 23 -10.14 -7.03 -1.53
N ASP A 24 -10.35 -6.01 -2.34
CA ASP A 24 -11.58 -5.80 -3.10
C ASP A 24 -11.69 -6.78 -4.30
N LEU A 25 -10.56 -7.32 -4.78
CA LEU A 25 -10.55 -8.41 -5.76
C LEU A 25 -10.75 -9.76 -5.08
N LEU A 26 -11.73 -10.52 -5.58
CA LEU A 26 -12.04 -11.87 -5.10
C LEU A 26 -11.45 -12.93 -6.04
N ILE A 27 -10.64 -13.83 -5.49
CA ILE A 27 -10.14 -15.04 -6.14
C ILE A 27 -10.90 -16.21 -5.53
N GLU A 28 -11.66 -16.94 -6.35
CA GLU A 28 -12.50 -18.06 -5.89
C GLU A 28 -13.43 -17.68 -4.71
N GLY A 29 -13.98 -16.46 -4.77
CA GLY A 29 -14.88 -15.93 -3.75
C GLY A 29 -14.21 -15.43 -2.46
N LYS A 30 -12.87 -15.44 -2.37
CA LYS A 30 -12.11 -14.94 -1.22
C LYS A 30 -11.26 -13.73 -1.59
N PRO A 31 -11.04 -12.76 -0.67
CA PRO A 31 -10.13 -11.65 -0.92
C PRO A 31 -8.74 -12.14 -1.34
N MET A 32 -8.20 -11.55 -2.41
CA MET A 32 -6.87 -11.88 -2.91
C MET A 32 -5.83 -11.78 -1.79
N THR A 33 -4.96 -12.79 -1.65
CA THR A 33 -3.89 -12.77 -0.64
C THR A 33 -2.68 -11.99 -1.13
N GLN A 34 -1.80 -11.57 -0.21
CA GLN A 34 -0.52 -10.96 -0.57
C GLN A 34 0.36 -11.91 -1.40
N GLN A 35 0.40 -13.18 -1.01
CA GLN A 35 1.19 -14.20 -1.71
C GLN A 35 0.70 -14.36 -3.14
N TYR A 36 -0.62 -14.39 -3.35
CA TYR A 36 -1.21 -14.47 -4.67
C TYR A 36 -0.77 -13.28 -5.53
N LEU A 37 -0.94 -12.05 -5.03
CA LEU A 37 -0.56 -10.84 -5.77
C LEU A 37 0.92 -10.84 -6.15
N ASN A 38 1.81 -11.24 -5.23
CA ASN A 38 3.25 -11.28 -5.49
C ASN A 38 3.60 -12.30 -6.59
N ASN A 39 2.95 -13.47 -6.57
CA ASN A 39 3.14 -14.48 -7.60
C ASN A 39 2.63 -14.00 -8.96
N ASP A 40 1.42 -13.44 -9.02
CA ASP A 40 0.82 -12.98 -10.27
C ASP A 40 1.61 -11.82 -10.89
N ILE A 41 2.09 -10.87 -10.07
CA ILE A 41 2.99 -9.80 -10.55
C ILE A 41 4.32 -10.38 -11.07
N SER A 42 4.89 -11.36 -10.37
CA SER A 42 6.13 -12.01 -10.80
C SER A 42 5.96 -12.69 -12.16
N GLU A 43 4.83 -13.35 -12.39
CA GLU A 43 4.52 -14.01 -13.66
C GLU A 43 4.22 -12.99 -14.76
N LYS A 44 3.36 -12.01 -14.50
CA LYS A 44 2.89 -11.03 -15.50
C LYS A 44 3.95 -10.03 -15.95
N TYR A 45 4.84 -9.62 -15.05
CA TYR A 45 5.85 -8.60 -15.32
C TYR A 45 7.28 -9.11 -15.29
N ASN A 46 7.49 -10.42 -15.07
CA ASN A 46 8.81 -11.02 -14.89
C ASN A 46 9.67 -10.27 -13.84
N LYS A 47 9.04 -9.86 -12.75
CA LYS A 47 9.66 -9.00 -11.72
C LYS A 47 9.34 -9.49 -10.32
N SER A 48 10.39 -9.74 -9.52
CA SER A 48 10.21 -10.02 -8.10
C SER A 48 9.70 -8.77 -7.37
N TRP A 49 8.54 -8.90 -6.73
CA TRP A 49 7.89 -7.82 -6.00
C TRP A 49 7.28 -8.37 -4.70
N ASN A 50 7.32 -7.58 -3.61
CA ASN A 50 6.94 -8.05 -2.28
C ASN A 50 6.00 -7.07 -1.57
N SER A 51 4.70 -7.31 -1.69
CA SER A 51 3.63 -6.54 -1.07
C SER A 51 3.64 -6.56 0.48
N ALA A 52 4.22 -7.59 1.11
CA ALA A 52 4.21 -7.74 2.57
C ALA A 52 5.16 -6.75 3.26
N ARG A 53 6.31 -6.47 2.63
CA ARG A 53 7.17 -5.35 3.02
C ARG A 53 6.43 -4.03 2.87
N GLU A 54 5.61 -3.90 1.84
CA GLU A 54 4.88 -2.67 1.54
C GLU A 54 3.73 -2.39 2.51
N GLU A 55 3.15 -3.42 3.14
CA GLU A 55 2.11 -3.18 4.14
C GLU A 55 2.64 -2.64 5.48
N THR A 56 3.93 -2.84 5.78
CA THR A 56 4.58 -2.32 7.00
C THR A 56 5.50 -1.12 6.72
N LEU A 57 5.99 -0.98 5.50
CA LEU A 57 6.74 0.16 4.97
C LEU A 57 6.48 0.23 3.45
N PRO A 58 5.39 0.90 3.03
CA PRO A 58 4.97 0.92 1.63
C PRO A 58 6.07 1.40 0.70
N ASN A 59 6.34 0.61 -0.34
CA ASN A 59 7.27 0.98 -1.38
C ASN A 59 6.59 2.01 -2.26
N THR A 60 6.90 3.26 -1.94
CA THR A 60 6.29 4.45 -2.52
C THR A 60 7.13 5.02 -3.66
N THR A 61 7.98 4.19 -4.25
CA THR A 61 8.72 4.55 -5.47
C THR A 61 7.76 4.71 -6.64
N LEU A 62 8.07 5.61 -7.57
CA LEU A 62 7.26 5.84 -8.77
C LEU A 62 7.04 4.55 -9.57
N GLU A 63 8.07 3.71 -9.65
CA GLU A 63 8.02 2.41 -10.32
C GLU A 63 6.94 1.49 -9.71
N ASN A 64 6.85 1.42 -8.38
CA ASN A 64 5.87 0.57 -7.71
C ASN A 64 4.45 1.15 -7.74
N LEU A 65 4.32 2.47 -7.65
CA LEU A 65 3.04 3.15 -7.85
C LEU A 65 2.50 2.90 -9.25
N TYR A 66 3.37 2.97 -10.27
CA TYR A 66 3.01 2.64 -11.65
C TYR A 66 2.66 1.16 -11.81
N LEU A 67 3.49 0.25 -11.29
CA LEU A 67 3.27 -1.20 -11.34
C LEU A 67 1.89 -1.58 -10.80
N ILE A 68 1.53 -1.07 -9.62
CA ILE A 68 0.25 -1.38 -8.98
C ILE A 68 -0.90 -0.77 -9.77
N SER A 69 -0.78 0.49 -10.20
CA SER A 69 -1.82 1.13 -11.02
C SER A 69 -2.07 0.35 -12.31
N ASN A 70 -1.00 -0.08 -12.99
CA ASN A 70 -1.08 -0.89 -14.20
C ASN A 70 -1.67 -2.28 -13.92
N TYR A 71 -1.29 -2.93 -12.82
CA TYR A 71 -1.82 -4.24 -12.43
C TYR A 71 -3.33 -4.22 -12.22
N PHE A 72 -3.84 -3.24 -11.46
CA PHE A 72 -5.27 -3.09 -11.19
C PHE A 72 -6.03 -2.36 -12.30
N ASN A 73 -5.35 -2.03 -13.41
CA ASN A 73 -5.92 -1.30 -14.55
C ASN A 73 -6.61 0.01 -14.15
N ILE A 74 -5.94 0.80 -13.29
CA ILE A 74 -6.39 2.12 -12.85
C ILE A 74 -5.42 3.21 -13.28
N ASN A 75 -5.94 4.42 -13.53
CA ASN A 75 -5.11 5.59 -13.78
C ASN A 75 -4.37 6.01 -12.49
N ILE A 76 -3.11 6.45 -12.62
CA ILE A 76 -2.29 6.96 -11.51
C ILE A 76 -2.93 8.18 -10.81
N ASP A 77 -3.66 9.03 -11.54
CA ASP A 77 -4.39 10.16 -10.97
C ASP A 77 -5.52 9.68 -10.06
N TYR A 78 -6.26 8.66 -10.51
CA TYR A 78 -7.29 8.01 -9.70
C TYR A 78 -6.69 7.33 -8.47
N PHE A 79 -5.53 6.69 -8.63
CA PHE A 79 -4.80 6.12 -7.49
C PHE A 79 -4.51 7.19 -6.41
N PHE A 80 -4.02 8.37 -6.80
CA PHE A 80 -3.74 9.43 -5.84
C PHE A 80 -5.01 10.06 -5.25
N GLN A 81 -6.13 10.10 -5.98
CA GLN A 81 -7.43 10.45 -5.40
C GLN A 81 -7.85 9.46 -4.29
N LEU A 82 -7.65 8.15 -4.51
CA LEU A 82 -7.89 7.15 -3.47
C LEU A 82 -7.02 7.38 -2.24
N VAL A 83 -5.74 7.73 -2.43
CA VAL A 83 -4.81 8.05 -1.32
C VAL A 83 -5.27 9.29 -0.54
N GLN A 84 -5.68 10.36 -1.25
CA GLN A 84 -6.19 11.58 -0.62
C GLN A 84 -7.48 11.35 0.18
N ASN A 85 -8.29 10.37 -0.23
CA ASN A 85 -9.52 10.00 0.45
C ASN A 85 -9.31 9.13 1.70
N VAL A 86 -8.08 8.68 1.99
CA VAL A 86 -7.79 7.95 3.24
C VAL A 86 -7.83 8.93 4.41
N THR A 87 -8.70 8.66 5.38
CA THR A 87 -8.90 9.55 6.52
C THR A 87 -7.73 9.50 7.50
N ASN A 88 -7.52 10.59 8.25
CA ASN A 88 -6.52 10.62 9.33
C ASN A 88 -6.72 9.50 10.36
N LYS A 89 -7.98 9.14 10.62
CA LYS A 89 -8.33 8.04 11.53
C LYS A 89 -7.82 6.70 10.99
N GLU A 90 -8.05 6.39 9.72
CA GLU A 90 -7.55 5.16 9.11
C GLU A 90 -6.02 5.07 9.16
N VAL A 91 -5.34 6.18 8.91
CA VAL A 91 -3.88 6.25 9.04
C VAL A 91 -3.44 6.00 10.48
N ASP A 92 -4.07 6.65 11.47
CA ASP A 92 -3.74 6.48 12.88
C ASP A 92 -3.98 5.04 13.35
N ASP A 93 -5.10 4.44 12.94
CA ASP A 93 -5.47 3.06 13.26
C ASP A 93 -4.47 2.07 12.64
N ALA A 94 -4.03 2.31 11.39
CA ALA A 94 -2.99 1.51 10.76
C ALA A 94 -1.63 1.62 11.47
N ILE A 95 -1.23 2.81 11.90
CA ILE A 95 0.02 3.04 12.65
C ILE A 95 -0.04 2.32 14.01
N LYS A 96 -1.15 2.47 14.75
CA LYS A 96 -1.32 1.86 16.07
C LYS A 96 -1.44 0.33 15.99
N GLY A 97 -2.09 -0.17 14.95
CA GLY A 97 -2.32 -1.60 14.74
C GLY A 97 -1.07 -2.42 14.42
N LYS A 98 0.07 -1.78 14.07
CA LYS A 98 1.33 -2.47 13.76
C LYS A 98 2.48 -1.93 14.61
N SER A 99 3.00 -2.75 15.51
CA SER A 99 4.13 -2.40 16.41
C SER A 99 5.30 -1.73 15.68
N ARG A 100 5.68 -2.26 14.50
CA ARG A 100 6.75 -1.68 13.67
C ARG A 100 6.44 -0.25 13.20
N LEU A 101 5.23 0.03 12.72
CA LEU A 101 4.82 1.37 12.27
C LEU A 101 4.78 2.35 13.44
N ASN A 102 4.23 1.91 14.58
CA ASN A 102 4.15 2.71 15.79
C ASN A 102 5.55 3.12 16.30
N ASN A 103 6.49 2.17 16.34
CA ASN A 103 7.87 2.44 16.76
C ASN A 103 8.58 3.42 15.82
N LEU A 104 8.40 3.26 14.49
CA LEU A 104 8.96 4.19 13.52
C LEU A 104 8.37 5.60 13.67
N TYR A 105 7.05 5.71 13.84
CA TYR A 105 6.38 7.00 13.98
C TYR A 105 6.82 7.78 15.23
N LYS A 106 7.05 7.09 16.36
CA LYS A 106 7.55 7.70 17.60
C LYS A 106 8.96 8.28 17.47
N ASN A 107 9.77 7.72 16.58
CA ASN A 107 11.17 8.08 16.38
C ASN A 107 11.40 9.14 15.27
N LEU A 108 10.33 9.62 14.62
CA LEU A 108 10.33 10.67 13.60
C LEU A 108 9.91 12.02 14.16
#